data_AF-A0AAE0RD74-F1
#
_entry.id   AF-A0AAE0RD74-F1
#
_cell.length_a   1.000
_cell.length_b   1.000
_cell.length_c   1.000
_cell.angle_alpha   90.00
_cell.angle_beta   90.00
_cell.angle_gamma   90.00
#
_symmetry.space_group_name_H-M   'P 1'
#
loop_
_entity.id
_entity.type
_entity.pdbx_description
1 polymer ?
#
loop_
_entity_poly.entity_id
_entity_poly.type
_entity_poly.pdbx_seq_one_letter_code
_entity_poly.pdbx_strand_id
1 'polypeptide(L)'
;MGVMTLTLFPVRLFFAAFMMLLAWPFAFIATVGRSESNVEPQCFWRRVVDVVLRLIMRSMWFAGGFHWIRVKGQRALPDQAPILTLAPHSSYFDAMPVTMTMASIVMKAESKDIPLWGTLIKYIRPVFVSRSDQDSRRKTVEEIKRRAHCQGVWPQIMIFPEGTCTNRSCLITFKPGAFIPAVPVQPVVIRYPNQLDTITWTWQGPGAFKILWLTLCQLHNEFEIEFLPIYTPSDEEAKNPQLFAQNVRRIMAKALQVPVTDYSFEDCQLAMAEGQLRLPVDTSLLEFARLVRRLGLKREISEIEGYSRRARALKGVKQNVEQFSRILEQPLSNVLRDMFALFDEKDEGLMDVREFVIAFSVVCRPTKTLETIKLAFTMYEKTQDGGVTEDELECILHTALGVTALRVSRLFGAIDVAKRGKVTFGKNRGSVEAKLYSLV
;
A
#
# COMPACT_ATOMS: atom_id res chain seq x y z
N MET A 1 -3.38 -21.21 26.00
CA MET A 1 -3.84 -21.35 24.60
C MET A 1 -4.25 -22.78 24.25
N GLY A 2 -3.46 -23.82 24.56
CA GLY A 2 -3.80 -25.22 24.19
C GLY A 2 -5.22 -25.69 24.54
N VAL A 3 -5.69 -25.44 25.78
CA VAL A 3 -7.06 -25.78 26.20
C VAL A 3 -8.11 -25.01 25.42
N MET A 4 -7.93 -23.70 25.21
CA MET A 4 -8.88 -22.85 24.49
C MET A 4 -9.00 -23.21 23.00
N THR A 5 -7.91 -23.72 22.41
CA THR A 5 -7.92 -24.26 21.04
C THR A 5 -8.85 -25.45 20.88
N LEU A 6 -8.94 -26.31 21.89
CA LEU A 6 -9.76 -27.53 21.83
C LEU A 6 -11.21 -27.29 22.30
N THR A 7 -11.43 -26.25 23.10
CA THR A 7 -12.73 -25.97 23.74
C THR A 7 -13.44 -24.78 23.10
N LEU A 8 -12.87 -23.58 23.22
CA LEU A 8 -13.51 -22.33 22.86
C LEU A 8 -13.47 -22.05 21.35
N PHE A 9 -12.33 -22.29 20.71
CA PHE A 9 -12.14 -21.99 19.30
C PHE A 9 -13.12 -22.71 18.36
N PRO A 10 -13.32 -24.05 18.45
CA PRO A 10 -14.21 -24.75 17.52
C PRO A 10 -15.66 -24.28 17.65
N VAL A 11 -16.12 -24.06 18.89
CA VAL A 11 -17.47 -23.58 19.19
C VAL A 11 -17.70 -22.17 18.61
N ARG A 12 -16.74 -21.26 18.81
CA ARG A 12 -16.84 -19.89 18.30
C ARG A 12 -16.71 -19.82 16.78
N LEU A 13 -15.82 -20.61 16.19
CA LEU A 13 -15.67 -20.68 14.74
C LEU A 13 -16.96 -21.22 14.11
N PHE A 14 -17.54 -22.27 14.67
CA PHE A 14 -18.83 -22.81 14.23
C PHE A 14 -19.93 -21.75 14.30
N PHE A 15 -20.06 -21.06 15.44
CA PHE A 15 -21.08 -20.02 15.59
C PHE A 15 -20.86 -18.85 14.62
N ALA A 16 -19.62 -18.41 14.42
CA ALA A 16 -19.29 -17.35 13.47
C ALA A 16 -19.66 -17.76 12.03
N ALA A 17 -19.30 -18.98 11.61
CA ALA A 17 -19.66 -19.51 10.30
C ALA A 17 -21.19 -19.64 10.13
N PHE A 18 -21.90 -20.12 11.15
CA PHE A 18 -23.35 -20.22 11.16
C PHE A 18 -24.02 -18.85 11.03
N MET A 19 -23.57 -17.84 11.78
CA MET A 19 -24.09 -16.48 11.68
C MET A 19 -23.86 -15.85 10.30
N MET A 20 -22.70 -16.11 9.68
CA MET A 20 -22.46 -15.66 8.30
C MET A 20 -23.41 -16.32 7.30
N LEU A 21 -23.63 -17.64 7.41
CA LEU A 21 -24.59 -18.37 6.58
C LEU A 21 -26.01 -17.85 6.80
N LEU A 22 -26.37 -17.50 8.04
CA LEU A 22 -27.66 -16.91 8.38
C LEU A 22 -27.82 -15.50 7.80
N ALA A 23 -26.76 -14.68 7.77
CA ALA A 23 -26.78 -13.33 7.21
C ALA A 23 -26.92 -13.34 5.68
N TRP A 24 -26.34 -14.35 5.01
CA TRP A 24 -26.27 -14.46 3.57
C TRP A 24 -27.62 -14.32 2.83
N PRO A 25 -28.70 -15.06 3.17
CA PRO A 25 -29.98 -14.95 2.45
C PRO A 25 -30.59 -13.55 2.55
N PHE A 26 -30.50 -12.89 3.70
CA PHE A 26 -31.00 -11.51 3.88
C PHE A 26 -30.24 -10.52 3.00
N ALA A 27 -28.91 -10.63 2.99
CA ALA A 27 -28.07 -9.81 2.13
C ALA A 27 -28.33 -10.08 0.65
N PHE A 28 -28.46 -11.36 0.26
CA PHE A 28 -28.77 -11.77 -1.11
C PHE A 28 -30.08 -11.15 -1.59
N ILE A 29 -31.19 -11.39 -0.87
CA ILE A 29 -32.51 -10.85 -1.23
C ILE A 29 -32.48 -9.33 -1.31
N ALA A 30 -31.77 -8.66 -0.40
CA ALA A 30 -31.70 -7.21 -0.38
C ALA A 30 -30.74 -6.61 -1.43
N THR A 31 -29.83 -7.42 -2.00
CA THR A 31 -29.03 -7.07 -3.19
C THR A 31 -29.75 -7.33 -4.51
N VAL A 32 -30.67 -8.30 -4.58
CA VAL A 32 -31.41 -8.60 -5.81
C VAL A 32 -32.20 -7.37 -6.26
N GLY A 33 -32.01 -7.01 -7.53
CA GLY A 33 -32.68 -5.86 -8.14
C GLY A 33 -32.10 -4.49 -7.79
N ARG A 34 -30.98 -4.40 -7.06
CA ARG A 34 -30.27 -3.12 -6.85
C ARG A 34 -29.37 -2.80 -8.05
N SER A 35 -29.49 -1.58 -8.56
CA SER A 35 -28.49 -1.03 -9.47
C SER A 35 -27.14 -0.80 -8.76
N GLU A 36 -26.02 -1.14 -9.41
CA GLU A 36 -24.68 -0.83 -8.91
C GLU A 36 -24.34 0.67 -9.02
N SER A 37 -24.95 1.38 -9.97
CA SER A 37 -24.63 2.78 -10.31
C SER A 37 -25.54 3.81 -9.64
N ASN A 38 -26.80 3.44 -9.34
CA ASN A 38 -27.80 4.35 -8.81
C ASN A 38 -28.18 4.04 -7.35
N VAL A 39 -28.37 5.10 -6.54
CA VAL A 39 -28.97 4.94 -5.21
C VAL A 39 -30.46 4.79 -5.37
N GLU A 40 -30.96 3.58 -5.19
CA GLU A 40 -32.37 3.39 -4.90
C GLU A 40 -32.68 3.86 -3.48
N PRO A 41 -33.78 4.61 -3.27
CA PRO A 41 -34.26 4.96 -1.95
C PRO A 41 -34.38 3.72 -1.06
N GLN A 42 -33.97 3.83 0.20
CA GLN A 42 -34.08 2.72 1.14
C GLN A 42 -35.56 2.48 1.50
N CYS A 43 -36.19 1.52 0.82
CA CYS A 43 -37.53 1.02 1.14
C CYS A 43 -37.57 0.50 2.58
N PHE A 44 -38.75 0.57 3.21
CA PHE A 44 -38.94 0.15 4.61
C PHE A 44 -38.40 -1.26 4.89
N TRP A 45 -38.70 -2.24 4.04
CA TRP A 45 -38.24 -3.62 4.24
C TRP A 45 -36.71 -3.76 4.20
N ARG A 46 -35.99 -2.95 3.39
CA ARG A 46 -34.52 -2.96 3.34
C ARG A 46 -33.92 -2.35 4.61
N ARG A 47 -34.60 -1.37 5.22
CA ARG A 47 -34.20 -0.86 6.55
C ARG A 47 -34.38 -1.93 7.64
N VAL A 48 -35.43 -2.74 7.54
CA VAL A 48 -35.61 -3.91 8.44
C VAL A 48 -34.47 -4.91 8.22
N VAL A 49 -34.10 -5.19 6.97
CA VAL A 49 -32.93 -6.05 6.66
C VAL A 49 -31.64 -5.46 7.24
N ASP A 50 -31.41 -4.15 7.17
CA ASP A 50 -30.25 -3.51 7.82
C ASP A 50 -30.22 -3.77 9.33
N VAL A 51 -31.36 -3.67 10.01
CA VAL A 51 -31.46 -3.95 11.45
C VAL A 51 -31.18 -5.42 11.74
N VAL A 52 -31.78 -6.34 10.97
CA VAL A 52 -31.56 -7.79 11.13
C VAL A 52 -30.09 -8.14 10.90
N LEU A 53 -29.48 -7.65 9.82
CA LEU A 53 -28.06 -7.87 9.53
C LEU A 53 -27.16 -7.30 10.63
N ARG A 54 -27.45 -6.09 11.15
CA ARG A 54 -26.71 -5.53 12.29
C ARG A 54 -26.77 -6.43 13.51
N LEU A 55 -27.95 -6.99 13.82
CA LEU A 55 -28.12 -7.90 14.96
C LEU A 55 -27.38 -9.22 14.77
N ILE A 56 -27.43 -9.81 13.57
CA ILE A 56 -26.70 -11.04 13.24
C ILE A 56 -25.19 -10.80 13.33
N MET A 57 -24.68 -9.72 12.72
CA MET A 57 -23.25 -9.39 12.77
C MET A 57 -22.81 -9.07 14.20
N ARG A 58 -23.62 -8.34 14.99
CA ARG A 58 -23.32 -8.07 16.40
C ARG A 58 -23.23 -9.37 17.22
N SER A 59 -24.13 -10.32 16.96
CA SER A 59 -24.14 -11.65 17.60
C SER A 59 -22.90 -12.46 17.20
N MET A 60 -22.52 -12.41 15.93
CA MET A 60 -21.28 -13.02 15.42
C MET A 60 -20.05 -12.46 16.15
N TRP A 61 -19.93 -11.14 16.27
CA TRP A 61 -18.82 -10.50 16.98
C TRP A 61 -18.81 -10.82 18.48
N PHE A 62 -20.00 -10.86 19.10
CA PHE A 62 -20.14 -11.26 20.50
C PHE A 62 -19.61 -12.68 20.73
N ALA A 63 -20.05 -13.64 19.90
CA ALA A 63 -19.55 -15.00 19.96
C ALA A 63 -18.06 -15.10 19.64
N GLY A 64 -17.53 -14.22 18.79
CA GLY A 64 -16.09 -14.08 18.53
C GLY A 64 -15.26 -13.55 19.70
N GLY A 65 -15.88 -13.24 20.85
CA GLY A 65 -15.21 -12.73 22.04
C GLY A 65 -15.22 -11.21 22.19
N PHE A 66 -15.75 -10.47 21.20
CA PHE A 66 -15.91 -9.01 21.24
C PHE A 66 -17.20 -8.64 21.99
N HIS A 67 -17.19 -8.92 23.29
CA HIS A 67 -18.35 -8.71 24.15
C HIS A 67 -18.65 -7.21 24.33
N TRP A 68 -17.60 -6.39 24.43
CA TRP A 68 -17.69 -4.96 24.72
C TRP A 68 -17.09 -4.15 23.57
N ILE A 69 -17.95 -3.37 22.92
CA ILE A 69 -17.55 -2.37 21.92
C ILE A 69 -17.78 -1.01 22.55
N ARG A 70 -16.70 -0.36 22.98
CA ARG A 70 -16.77 0.99 23.57
C ARG A 70 -16.84 2.01 22.44
N VAL A 71 -17.92 2.79 22.41
CA VAL A 71 -18.10 3.87 21.43
C VAL A 71 -17.90 5.21 22.14
N LYS A 72 -16.94 6.00 21.64
CA LYS A 72 -16.66 7.37 22.10
C LYS A 72 -17.00 8.36 20.98
N GLY A 73 -17.47 9.54 21.37
CA GLY A 73 -17.89 10.57 20.42
C GLY A 73 -19.19 10.22 19.68
N GLN A 74 -19.53 11.03 18.69
CA GLN A 74 -20.75 10.89 17.90
C GLN A 74 -20.41 10.76 16.43
N ARG A 75 -20.98 9.74 15.78
CA ARG A 75 -20.91 9.59 14.32
C ARG A 75 -21.65 10.74 13.64
N ALA A 76 -20.97 11.42 12.72
CA ALA A 76 -21.54 12.43 11.85
C ALA A 76 -22.53 11.82 10.87
N LEU A 77 -23.54 12.60 10.47
CA LEU A 77 -24.49 12.19 9.45
C LEU A 77 -23.83 12.20 8.04
N PRO A 78 -24.35 11.45 7.05
CA PRO A 78 -23.79 11.38 5.70
C PRO A 78 -23.72 12.72 4.95
N ASP A 79 -24.61 13.66 5.27
CA ASP A 79 -24.65 15.03 4.74
C ASP A 79 -23.59 15.95 5.37
N GLN A 80 -23.24 15.72 6.65
CA GLN A 80 -22.24 16.49 7.37
C GLN A 80 -20.81 16.05 7.05
N ALA A 81 -20.58 14.74 6.95
CA ALA A 81 -19.28 14.17 6.60
C ALA A 81 -19.48 12.89 5.77
N PRO A 82 -19.44 12.96 4.44
CA PRO A 82 -19.69 11.78 3.59
C PRO A 82 -18.59 10.71 3.68
N ILE A 83 -17.42 11.03 4.23
CA ILE A 83 -16.27 10.12 4.32
C ILE A 83 -15.86 9.94 5.79
N LEU A 84 -15.72 8.69 6.21
CA LEU A 84 -15.15 8.29 7.50
C LEU A 84 -13.72 7.78 7.25
N THR A 85 -12.71 8.47 7.78
CA THR A 85 -11.31 8.03 7.67
C THR A 85 -10.87 7.29 8.92
N LEU A 86 -10.57 6.00 8.81
CA LEU A 86 -10.25 5.13 9.96
C LEU A 86 -8.76 4.85 10.08
N ALA A 87 -8.24 4.85 11.30
CA ALA A 87 -6.87 4.41 11.60
C ALA A 87 -6.75 3.97 13.07
N PRO A 88 -5.78 3.10 13.43
CA PRO A 88 -4.90 2.38 12.53
C PRO A 88 -5.62 1.21 11.83
N HIS A 89 -5.26 0.92 10.58
CA HIS A 89 -5.67 -0.32 9.91
C HIS A 89 -4.75 -1.44 10.36
N SER A 90 -5.28 -2.46 11.00
CA SER A 90 -4.51 -3.49 11.72
C SER A 90 -4.90 -4.89 11.29
N SER A 91 -6.14 -5.10 10.87
CA SER A 91 -6.66 -6.45 10.62
C SER A 91 -7.97 -6.43 9.82
N TYR A 92 -8.47 -7.63 9.48
CA TYR A 92 -9.83 -7.77 8.96
C TYR A 92 -10.91 -7.60 10.05
N PHE A 93 -10.56 -7.62 11.35
CA PHE A 93 -11.50 -7.29 12.43
C PHE A 93 -11.89 -5.80 12.43
N ASP A 94 -11.13 -4.97 11.72
CA ASP A 94 -11.44 -3.56 11.49
C ASP A 94 -12.70 -3.37 10.60
N ALA A 95 -13.31 -4.47 10.13
CA ALA A 95 -14.64 -4.48 9.54
C ALA A 95 -15.77 -4.32 10.58
N MET A 96 -15.51 -4.41 11.89
CA MET A 96 -16.53 -4.19 12.92
C MET A 96 -17.27 -2.85 12.77
N PRO A 97 -16.59 -1.70 12.65
CA PRO A 97 -17.22 -0.42 12.35
C PRO A 97 -18.14 -0.45 11.13
N VAL A 98 -17.77 -1.18 10.07
CA VAL A 98 -18.60 -1.34 8.86
C VAL A 98 -19.91 -2.02 9.20
N THR A 99 -19.86 -3.14 9.93
CA THR A 99 -21.06 -3.88 10.33
C THR A 99 -21.94 -3.11 11.32
N MET A 100 -21.37 -2.21 12.11
CA MET A 100 -22.12 -1.33 13.02
C MET A 100 -22.82 -0.20 12.26
N THR A 101 -22.15 0.37 11.27
CA THR A 101 -22.57 1.61 10.60
C THR A 101 -23.33 1.38 9.30
N MET A 102 -23.21 0.19 8.70
CA MET A 102 -23.62 -0.13 7.33
C MET A 102 -23.03 0.86 6.30
N ALA A 103 -21.83 1.39 6.59
CA ALA A 103 -21.09 2.26 5.69
C ALA A 103 -20.60 1.48 4.46
N SER A 104 -20.47 2.18 3.33
CA SER A 104 -19.72 1.68 2.18
C SER A 104 -18.23 1.61 2.55
N ILE A 105 -17.47 0.71 1.93
CA ILE A 105 -16.02 0.60 2.16
C ILE A 105 -15.27 0.56 0.84
N VAL A 106 -14.05 1.11 0.85
CA VAL A 106 -13.08 0.90 -0.24
C VAL A 106 -12.29 -0.39 0.03
N MET A 107 -12.37 -1.36 -0.87
CA MET A 107 -11.72 -2.67 -0.67
C MET A 107 -11.06 -3.22 -1.93
N LYS A 108 -10.16 -4.20 -1.73
CA LYS A 108 -9.47 -4.89 -2.82
C LYS A 108 -10.47 -5.60 -3.73
N ALA A 109 -10.28 -5.52 -5.05
CA ALA A 109 -11.21 -6.11 -6.02
C ALA A 109 -11.40 -7.63 -5.83
N GLU A 110 -10.35 -8.34 -5.42
CA GLU A 110 -10.34 -9.78 -5.19
C GLU A 110 -11.21 -10.22 -4.01
N SER A 111 -11.56 -9.30 -3.09
CA SER A 111 -12.44 -9.61 -1.96
C SER A 111 -13.88 -9.95 -2.38
N LYS A 112 -14.29 -9.59 -3.60
CA LYS A 112 -15.63 -9.90 -4.14
C LYS A 112 -15.84 -11.38 -4.44
N ASP A 113 -14.75 -12.13 -4.67
CA ASP A 113 -14.77 -13.51 -5.16
C ASP A 113 -14.82 -14.54 -4.01
N ILE A 114 -14.79 -14.08 -2.75
CA ILE A 114 -14.90 -14.94 -1.58
C ILE A 114 -16.34 -15.46 -1.47
N PRO A 115 -16.57 -16.79 -1.49
CA PRO A 115 -17.91 -17.36 -1.36
C PRO A 115 -18.62 -16.88 -0.09
N LEU A 116 -19.91 -16.57 -0.19
CA LEU A 116 -20.79 -16.02 0.86
C LEU A 116 -20.44 -14.59 1.31
N TRP A 117 -19.16 -14.30 1.57
CA TRP A 117 -18.68 -12.96 1.91
C TRP A 117 -18.91 -11.97 0.78
N GLY A 118 -18.73 -12.37 -0.47
CA GLY A 118 -18.93 -11.50 -1.64
C GLY A 118 -20.33 -10.88 -1.70
N THR A 119 -21.37 -11.61 -1.30
CA THR A 119 -22.75 -11.10 -1.27
C THR A 119 -22.96 -10.07 -0.16
N LEU A 120 -22.46 -10.35 1.05
CA LEU A 120 -22.49 -9.40 2.18
C LEU A 120 -21.70 -8.13 1.86
N ILE A 121 -20.57 -8.29 1.19
CA ILE A 121 -19.75 -7.20 0.67
C ILE A 121 -20.54 -6.38 -0.34
N LYS A 122 -21.17 -7.00 -1.35
CA LYS A 122 -21.99 -6.28 -2.34
C LYS A 122 -23.14 -5.51 -1.70
N TYR A 123 -23.71 -6.04 -0.62
CA TYR A 123 -24.82 -5.41 0.09
C TYR A 123 -24.49 -3.99 0.60
N ILE A 124 -23.28 -3.80 1.14
CA ILE A 124 -22.79 -2.50 1.63
C ILE A 124 -22.32 -1.56 0.50
N ARG A 125 -22.49 -1.94 -0.77
CA ARG A 125 -22.16 -1.14 -1.96
C ARG A 125 -20.71 -0.63 -1.93
N PRO A 126 -19.70 -1.50 -1.95
CA PRO A 126 -18.31 -1.12 -1.78
C PRO A 126 -17.80 -0.38 -3.02
N VAL A 127 -16.71 0.35 -2.88
CA VAL A 127 -15.92 0.83 -4.02
C VAL A 127 -14.71 -0.07 -4.15
N PHE A 128 -14.65 -0.86 -5.22
CA PHE A 128 -13.52 -1.76 -5.44
C PHE A 128 -12.30 -0.99 -5.98
N VAL A 129 -11.12 -1.42 -5.56
CA VAL A 129 -9.83 -0.90 -6.05
C VAL A 129 -8.87 -2.04 -6.33
N SER A 130 -8.25 -2.02 -7.51
CA SER A 130 -7.07 -2.81 -7.81
C SER A 130 -5.83 -1.95 -7.60
N ARG A 131 -4.92 -2.39 -6.72
CA ARG A 131 -3.71 -1.61 -6.39
C ARG A 131 -2.65 -1.68 -7.49
N SER A 132 -2.66 -2.75 -8.28
CA SER A 132 -1.72 -2.97 -9.39
C SER A 132 -2.10 -2.23 -10.67
N ASP A 133 -3.35 -1.78 -10.77
CA ASP A 133 -3.90 -1.12 -11.96
C ASP A 133 -4.13 0.39 -11.71
N GLN A 134 -3.45 1.23 -12.49
CA GLN A 134 -3.55 2.68 -12.38
C GLN A 134 -4.94 3.20 -12.80
N ASP A 135 -5.55 2.60 -13.82
CA ASP A 135 -6.88 3.01 -14.29
C ASP A 135 -7.95 2.63 -13.27
N SER A 136 -7.81 1.47 -12.63
CA SER A 136 -8.67 1.09 -11.51
C SER A 136 -8.60 2.11 -10.37
N ARG A 137 -7.40 2.54 -9.96
CA ARG A 137 -7.25 3.57 -8.91
C ARG A 137 -7.92 4.89 -9.28
N ARG A 138 -7.80 5.32 -10.54
CA ARG A 138 -8.46 6.53 -11.02
C ARG A 138 -9.98 6.42 -10.95
N LYS A 139 -10.55 5.31 -11.45
CA LYS A 139 -11.99 5.03 -11.38
C LYS A 139 -12.51 4.99 -9.93
N THR A 140 -11.74 4.39 -9.02
CA THR A 140 -12.07 4.39 -7.58
C THR A 140 -12.18 5.83 -7.04
N VAL A 141 -11.21 6.70 -7.35
CA VAL A 141 -11.22 8.11 -6.90
C VAL A 141 -12.40 8.88 -7.50
N GLU A 142 -12.69 8.69 -8.79
CA GLU A 142 -13.83 9.32 -9.46
C GLU A 142 -15.16 8.89 -8.81
N GLU A 143 -15.30 7.60 -8.45
CA GLU A 143 -16.49 7.09 -7.78
C GLU A 143 -16.63 7.59 -6.33
N ILE A 144 -15.53 7.66 -5.58
CA ILE A 144 -15.51 8.28 -4.25
C ILE A 144 -15.96 9.74 -4.36
N LYS A 145 -15.39 10.50 -5.31
CA LYS A 145 -15.74 11.90 -5.53
C LYS A 145 -17.21 12.06 -5.87
N ARG A 146 -17.74 11.23 -6.79
CA ARG A 146 -19.15 11.26 -7.18
C ARG A 146 -20.06 11.03 -5.96
N ARG A 147 -19.84 9.96 -5.21
CA ARG A 147 -20.66 9.60 -4.03
C ARG A 147 -20.56 10.63 -2.91
N ALA A 148 -19.37 11.18 -2.67
CA ALA A 148 -19.15 12.17 -1.63
C ALA A 148 -19.90 13.49 -1.88
N HIS A 149 -20.12 13.87 -3.14
CA HIS A 149 -20.84 15.10 -3.51
C HIS A 149 -22.36 14.92 -3.63
N CYS A 150 -22.90 13.75 -3.31
CA CYS A 150 -24.34 13.47 -3.43
C CYS A 150 -25.17 13.92 -2.22
N GLN A 151 -24.70 14.88 -1.41
CA GLN A 151 -25.44 15.49 -0.29
C GLN A 151 -26.14 14.45 0.64
N GLY A 152 -25.43 13.38 1.01
CA GLY A 152 -25.94 12.36 1.93
C GLY A 152 -26.91 11.33 1.32
N VAL A 153 -27.17 11.36 0.00
CA VAL A 153 -27.97 10.34 -0.68
C VAL A 153 -27.28 8.96 -0.65
N TRP A 154 -25.95 8.94 -0.76
CA TRP A 154 -25.17 7.71 -0.60
C TRP A 154 -24.82 7.44 0.87
N PRO A 155 -24.70 6.17 1.28
CA PRO A 155 -24.09 5.83 2.56
C PRO A 155 -22.67 6.42 2.66
N GLN A 156 -22.27 6.79 3.88
CA GLN A 156 -20.91 7.23 4.15
C GLN A 156 -19.88 6.20 3.66
N ILE A 157 -18.76 6.70 3.15
CA ILE A 157 -17.65 5.88 2.65
C ILE A 157 -16.59 5.78 3.74
N MET A 158 -16.33 4.56 4.17
CA MET A 158 -15.31 4.21 5.13
C MET A 158 -14.00 3.89 4.40
N ILE A 159 -12.93 4.60 4.74
CA ILE A 159 -11.62 4.44 4.10
C ILE A 159 -10.54 4.37 5.17
N PHE A 160 -9.65 3.38 5.06
CA PHE A 160 -8.39 3.34 5.78
C PHE A 160 -7.29 3.97 4.92
N PRO A 161 -6.93 5.24 5.14
CA PRO A 161 -6.02 5.97 4.26
C PRO A 161 -4.58 5.43 4.30
N GLU A 162 -4.19 4.63 5.30
CA GLU A 162 -2.92 3.87 5.28
C GLU A 162 -2.81 2.96 4.04
N GLY A 163 -3.95 2.43 3.57
CA GLY A 163 -4.00 1.55 2.40
C GLY A 163 -3.32 0.20 2.61
N THR A 164 -3.05 -0.21 3.86
CA THR A 164 -2.50 -1.51 4.25
C THR A 164 -2.72 -1.74 5.75
N CYS A 165 -2.60 -2.99 6.21
CA CYS A 165 -2.58 -3.29 7.64
C CYS A 165 -1.17 -3.04 8.23
N THR A 166 -1.12 -2.38 9.39
CA THR A 166 0.09 -2.05 10.16
C THR A 166 0.00 -2.62 11.58
N ASN A 167 1.06 -2.45 12.37
CA ASN A 167 1.16 -2.98 13.73
C ASN A 167 0.67 -2.00 14.81
N ARG A 168 0.07 -0.86 14.42
CA ARG A 168 -0.46 0.17 15.33
C ARG A 168 0.57 0.94 16.17
N SER A 169 1.87 0.68 16.01
CA SER A 169 2.92 1.40 16.76
C SER A 169 3.10 2.86 16.32
N CYS A 170 2.74 3.16 15.08
CA CYS A 170 2.75 4.51 14.50
C CYS A 170 1.74 4.58 13.35
N LEU A 171 1.37 5.79 12.92
CA LEU A 171 0.62 5.99 11.66
C LEU A 171 1.58 6.27 10.50
N ILE A 172 1.49 5.44 9.47
CA ILE A 172 2.25 5.60 8.22
C ILE A 172 1.67 6.73 7.35
N THR A 173 2.30 7.00 6.20
CA THR A 173 1.80 7.99 5.24
C THR A 173 0.41 7.63 4.73
N PHE A 174 -0.54 8.56 4.90
CA PHE A 174 -1.89 8.45 4.38
C PHE A 174 -1.91 8.70 2.87
N LYS A 175 -2.57 7.81 2.13
CA LYS A 175 -2.82 7.96 0.70
C LYS A 175 -3.87 9.06 0.48
N PRO A 176 -3.70 9.91 -0.54
CA PRO A 176 -4.56 11.08 -0.75
C PRO A 176 -5.97 10.73 -1.24
N GLY A 177 -6.25 9.47 -1.63
CA GLY A 177 -7.49 9.07 -2.29
C GLY A 177 -8.79 9.47 -1.56
N ALA A 178 -8.79 9.41 -0.23
CA ALA A 178 -9.94 9.84 0.59
C ALA A 178 -10.12 11.36 0.64
N PHE A 179 -9.08 12.13 0.32
CA PHE A 179 -8.98 13.57 0.52
C PHE A 179 -9.08 14.35 -0.80
N ILE A 180 -8.89 13.69 -1.95
CA ILE A 180 -9.09 14.27 -3.30
C ILE A 180 -10.46 14.91 -3.50
N PRO A 181 -11.58 14.39 -2.96
CA PRO A 181 -12.88 15.04 -3.11
C PRO A 181 -12.99 16.42 -2.45
N ALA A 182 -12.07 16.80 -1.55
CA ALA A 182 -12.08 18.08 -0.83
C ALA A 182 -13.40 18.38 -0.09
N VAL A 183 -14.02 17.34 0.48
CA VAL A 183 -15.23 17.42 1.31
C VAL A 183 -14.88 17.24 2.79
N PRO A 184 -15.76 17.62 3.74
CA PRO A 184 -15.57 17.29 5.14
C PRO A 184 -15.42 15.78 5.37
N VAL A 185 -14.47 15.41 6.21
CA VAL A 185 -14.24 14.02 6.64
C VAL A 185 -14.43 13.91 8.14
N GLN A 186 -14.87 12.75 8.62
CA GLN A 186 -14.82 12.46 10.04
C GLN A 186 -13.68 11.47 10.33
N PRO A 187 -12.63 11.89 11.04
CA PRO A 187 -11.60 10.99 11.50
C PRO A 187 -12.15 10.07 12.60
N VAL A 188 -11.86 8.77 12.49
CA VAL A 188 -12.31 7.75 13.42
C VAL A 188 -11.11 6.92 13.84
N VAL A 189 -10.85 6.84 15.13
CA VAL A 189 -9.73 6.06 15.66
C VAL A 189 -10.24 4.78 16.31
N ILE A 190 -9.55 3.66 16.07
CA ILE A 190 -9.90 2.36 16.64
C ILE A 190 -8.78 1.83 17.53
N ARG A 191 -9.14 1.13 18.61
CA ARG A 191 -8.16 0.54 19.55
C ARG A 191 -8.57 -0.87 19.91
N TYR A 192 -7.56 -1.72 20.08
CA TYR A 192 -7.68 -3.06 20.66
C TYR A 192 -6.85 -3.09 21.94
N PRO A 193 -7.39 -2.63 23.09
CA PRO A 193 -6.66 -2.55 24.36
C PRO A 193 -6.59 -3.91 25.06
N ASN A 194 -6.21 -4.95 24.30
CA ASN A 194 -6.04 -6.30 24.81
C ASN A 194 -4.62 -6.48 25.38
N GLN A 195 -4.49 -7.24 26.46
CA GLN A 195 -3.18 -7.58 27.03
C GLN A 195 -2.30 -8.36 26.04
N LEU A 196 -2.92 -9.28 25.29
CA LEU A 196 -2.26 -10.04 24.24
C LEU A 196 -2.73 -9.55 22.88
N ASP A 197 -1.78 -9.18 22.03
CA ASP A 197 -2.09 -8.84 20.64
C ASP A 197 -2.26 -10.11 19.81
N THR A 198 -3.51 -10.46 19.53
CA THR A 198 -3.88 -11.53 18.61
C THR A 198 -4.57 -11.01 17.35
N ILE A 199 -4.66 -9.69 17.18
CA ILE A 199 -5.46 -9.02 16.15
C ILE A 199 -4.59 -8.59 14.98
N THR A 200 -3.37 -8.10 15.26
CA THR A 200 -2.49 -7.49 14.27
C THR A 200 -2.13 -8.48 13.15
N TRP A 201 -2.58 -8.18 11.93
CA TRP A 201 -2.29 -8.92 10.71
C TRP A 201 -1.45 -8.07 9.77
N THR A 202 -0.13 -8.13 9.94
CA THR A 202 0.84 -7.48 9.05
C THR A 202 1.42 -8.47 8.03
N TRP A 203 2.13 -7.96 7.02
CA TRP A 203 2.71 -8.79 5.97
C TRP A 203 3.76 -9.81 6.47
N GLN A 204 4.60 -9.43 7.43
CA GLN A 204 5.54 -10.34 8.10
C GLN A 204 4.92 -11.07 9.31
N GLY A 205 3.65 -10.77 9.60
CA GLY A 205 2.95 -11.32 10.76
C GLY A 205 2.44 -12.74 10.53
N PRO A 206 1.83 -13.34 11.56
CA PRO A 206 1.10 -14.59 11.41
C PRO A 206 0.04 -14.50 10.30
N GLY A 207 -0.14 -15.58 9.55
CA GLY A 207 -1.20 -15.64 8.53
C GLY A 207 -2.60 -15.43 9.10
N ALA A 208 -3.54 -15.00 8.26
CA ALA A 208 -4.89 -14.61 8.66
C ALA A 208 -5.63 -15.66 9.51
N PHE A 209 -5.46 -16.95 9.19
CA PHE A 209 -6.05 -18.05 9.97
C PHE A 209 -5.45 -18.17 11.38
N LYS A 210 -4.13 -17.97 11.52
CA LYS A 210 -3.48 -17.99 12.84
C LYS A 210 -3.97 -16.84 13.71
N ILE A 211 -4.10 -15.64 13.13
CA ILE A 211 -4.72 -14.48 13.80
C ILE A 211 -6.17 -14.77 14.23
N LEU A 212 -6.96 -15.39 13.34
CA LEU A 212 -8.35 -15.77 13.65
C LEU A 212 -8.39 -16.74 14.82
N TRP A 213 -7.61 -17.81 14.74
CA TRP A 213 -7.52 -18.84 15.76
C TRP A 213 -7.11 -18.27 17.12
N LEU A 214 -6.04 -17.47 17.16
CA LEU A 214 -5.56 -16.87 18.39
C LEU A 214 -6.57 -15.90 19.00
N THR A 215 -7.23 -15.08 18.18
CA THR A 215 -8.27 -14.14 18.65
C THR A 215 -9.50 -14.85 19.21
N LEU A 216 -9.97 -15.90 18.52
CA LEU A 216 -11.11 -16.68 18.98
C LEU A 216 -10.80 -17.51 20.24
N CYS A 217 -9.53 -17.82 20.50
CA CYS A 217 -9.09 -18.45 21.74
C CYS A 217 -9.05 -17.47 22.94
N GLN A 218 -9.04 -16.16 22.72
CA GLN A 218 -9.09 -15.20 23.83
C GLN A 218 -10.47 -15.24 24.48
N LEU A 219 -10.54 -15.35 25.81
CA LEU A 219 -11.83 -15.32 26.51
C LEU A 219 -12.63 -14.07 26.18
N HIS A 220 -11.95 -12.93 26.12
CA HIS A 220 -12.53 -11.64 25.81
C HIS A 220 -11.57 -10.79 24.99
N ASN A 221 -12.11 -10.11 23.98
CA ASN A 221 -11.42 -9.10 23.18
C ASN A 221 -12.14 -7.74 23.38
N GLU A 222 -11.39 -6.74 23.84
CA GLU A 222 -11.85 -5.35 23.89
C GLU A 222 -11.70 -4.68 22.52
N PHE A 223 -12.70 -3.89 22.15
CA PHE A 223 -12.66 -3.02 20.98
C PHE A 223 -13.20 -1.63 21.36
N GLU A 224 -12.45 -0.60 21.02
CA GLU A 224 -12.85 0.78 21.18
C GLU A 224 -12.85 1.50 19.83
N ILE A 225 -13.93 2.24 19.57
CA ILE A 225 -14.04 3.15 18.43
C ILE A 225 -14.35 4.54 18.96
N GLU A 226 -13.59 5.52 18.48
CA GLU A 226 -13.75 6.92 18.85
C GLU A 226 -13.95 7.77 17.59
N PHE A 227 -15.11 8.39 17.50
CA PHE A 227 -15.47 9.35 16.46
C PHE A 227 -14.94 10.72 16.86
N LEU A 228 -13.94 11.22 16.15
CA LEU A 228 -13.37 12.56 16.38
C LEU A 228 -14.29 13.63 15.76
N PRO A 229 -14.10 14.92 16.12
CA PRO A 229 -14.81 16.02 15.47
C PRO A 229 -14.63 16.02 13.95
N ILE A 230 -15.66 16.48 13.23
CA ILE A 230 -15.61 16.63 11.78
C ILE A 230 -14.47 17.57 11.41
N TYR A 231 -13.68 17.16 10.41
CA TYR A 231 -12.61 17.96 9.85
C TYR A 231 -13.02 18.47 8.47
N THR A 232 -13.19 19.77 8.36
CA THR A 232 -13.46 20.46 7.10
C THR A 232 -12.14 20.98 6.52
N PRO A 233 -11.80 20.65 5.26
CA PRO A 233 -10.56 21.15 4.68
C PRO A 233 -10.59 22.68 4.51
N SER A 234 -9.45 23.31 4.75
CA SER A 234 -9.19 24.70 4.35
C SER A 234 -9.06 24.83 2.82
N ASP A 235 -9.08 26.06 2.30
CA ASP A 235 -8.90 26.32 0.86
C ASP A 235 -7.55 25.80 0.31
N GLU A 236 -6.51 25.81 1.14
CA GLU A 236 -5.20 25.26 0.79
C GLU A 236 -5.24 23.73 0.72
N GLU A 237 -5.87 23.08 1.71
CA GLU A 237 -6.04 21.63 1.77
C GLU A 237 -6.95 21.10 0.66
N ALA A 238 -7.97 21.87 0.28
CA ALA A 238 -8.85 21.55 -0.84
C ALA A 238 -8.09 21.49 -2.17
N LYS A 239 -7.04 22.30 -2.32
CA LYS A 239 -6.14 22.30 -3.50
C LYS A 239 -5.00 21.28 -3.36
N ASN A 240 -4.67 20.87 -2.14
CA ASN A 240 -3.57 19.94 -1.84
C ASN A 240 -4.05 18.75 -0.99
N PRO A 241 -4.55 17.67 -1.63
CA PRO A 241 -5.04 16.47 -0.94
C PRO A 241 -4.00 15.80 -0.03
N GLN A 242 -2.70 15.93 -0.35
CA GLN A 242 -1.62 15.39 0.47
C GLN A 242 -1.49 16.16 1.79
N LEU A 243 -1.57 17.49 1.75
CA LEU A 243 -1.58 18.32 2.96
C LEU A 243 -2.80 18.00 3.83
N PHE A 244 -3.97 17.86 3.22
CA PHE A 244 -5.20 17.46 3.92
C PHE A 244 -5.00 16.11 4.63
N ALA A 245 -4.49 15.10 3.91
CA ALA A 245 -4.20 13.78 4.47
C ALA A 245 -3.21 13.84 5.64
N GLN A 246 -2.17 14.66 5.54
CA GLN A 246 -1.15 14.82 6.58
C GLN A 246 -1.73 15.46 7.85
N ASN A 247 -2.56 16.49 7.72
CA ASN A 247 -3.19 17.15 8.86
C ASN A 247 -4.19 16.24 9.58
N VAL A 248 -5.03 15.53 8.84
CA VAL A 248 -5.94 14.53 9.41
C VAL A 248 -5.16 13.42 10.11
N ARG A 249 -4.09 12.91 9.50
CA ARG A 249 -3.19 11.92 10.12
C ARG A 249 -2.64 12.42 11.46
N ARG A 250 -2.19 13.67 11.53
CA ARG A 250 -1.62 14.27 12.75
C ARG A 250 -2.65 14.34 13.88
N ILE A 251 -3.90 14.68 13.58
CA ILE A 251 -4.99 14.70 14.57
C ILE A 251 -5.31 13.29 15.07
N MET A 252 -5.39 12.32 14.16
CA MET A 252 -5.63 10.92 14.51
C MET A 252 -4.49 10.34 15.36
N ALA A 253 -3.24 10.62 14.99
CA ALA A 253 -2.05 10.21 15.75
C ALA A 253 -2.06 10.80 17.17
N LYS A 254 -2.43 12.08 17.32
CA LYS A 254 -2.58 12.73 18.63
C LYS A 254 -3.67 12.06 19.48
N ALA A 255 -4.82 11.74 18.90
CA ALA A 255 -5.90 11.05 19.61
C ALA A 255 -5.49 9.61 20.01
N LEU A 256 -4.74 8.91 19.15
CA LEU A 256 -4.21 7.57 19.42
C LEU A 256 -3.02 7.57 20.39
N GLN A 257 -2.37 8.72 20.59
CA GLN A 257 -1.10 8.86 21.34
C GLN A 257 0.03 8.01 20.75
N VAL A 258 0.12 7.96 19.41
CA VAL A 258 1.19 7.26 18.68
C VAL A 258 1.95 8.23 17.79
N PRO A 259 3.23 7.97 17.49
CA PRO A 259 3.99 8.78 16.53
C PRO A 259 3.47 8.61 15.10
N VAL A 260 3.89 9.52 14.23
CA VAL A 260 3.73 9.41 12.77
C VAL A 260 5.06 9.07 12.12
N THR A 261 5.03 8.38 10.98
CA THR A 261 6.20 8.16 10.14
C THR A 261 5.89 8.56 8.69
N ASP A 262 6.89 9.08 7.99
CA ASP A 262 6.75 9.45 6.59
C ASP A 262 6.95 8.26 5.63
N TYR A 263 7.19 7.04 6.15
CA TYR A 263 7.19 5.84 5.33
C TYR A 263 5.81 5.50 4.81
N SER A 264 5.73 5.10 3.54
CA SER A 264 4.53 4.50 2.94
C SER A 264 4.63 2.97 2.97
N PHE A 265 3.51 2.31 2.67
CA PHE A 265 3.49 0.86 2.48
C PHE A 265 4.56 0.38 1.49
N GLU A 266 4.71 1.09 0.37
CA GLU A 266 5.69 0.75 -0.67
C GLU A 266 7.13 0.88 -0.15
N ASP A 267 7.40 1.85 0.73
CA ASP A 267 8.73 1.98 1.35
C ASP A 267 8.99 0.87 2.37
N CYS A 268 7.97 0.45 3.14
CA CYS A 268 8.10 -0.70 4.04
C CYS A 268 8.32 -2.00 3.26
N GLN A 269 7.64 -2.19 2.12
CA GLN A 269 7.89 -3.34 1.24
C GLN A 269 9.33 -3.33 0.70
N LEU A 270 9.84 -2.16 0.32
CA LEU A 270 11.23 -2.00 -0.11
C LEU A 270 12.22 -2.35 1.01
N ALA A 271 11.99 -1.85 2.22
CA ALA A 271 12.87 -2.11 3.37
C ALA A 271 12.87 -3.59 3.83
N MET A 272 11.80 -4.34 3.54
CA MET A 272 11.59 -5.70 4.03
C MET A 272 11.77 -6.79 2.97
N ALA A 273 12.16 -6.45 1.74
CA ALA A 273 12.43 -7.42 0.70
C ALA A 273 13.67 -8.26 1.07
N GLU A 274 13.46 -9.41 1.72
CA GLU A 274 14.51 -10.42 1.90
C GLU A 274 14.85 -11.03 0.54
N GLY A 275 16.09 -10.78 0.08
CA GLY A 275 16.67 -11.47 -1.08
C GLY A 275 16.53 -10.80 -2.45
N GLN A 276 16.07 -9.56 -2.58
CA GLN A 276 16.02 -8.91 -3.91
C GLN A 276 16.57 -7.47 -3.82
N LEU A 277 17.79 -7.30 -4.31
CA LEU A 277 18.45 -6.01 -4.53
C LEU A 277 18.77 -5.21 -3.24
N ARG A 278 19.79 -5.63 -2.49
CA ARG A 278 20.34 -4.83 -1.39
C ARG A 278 21.31 -3.83 -1.96
N LEU A 279 20.99 -2.53 -2.11
CA LEU A 279 22.03 -1.51 -2.36
C LEU A 279 23.17 -1.62 -1.32
N PRO A 280 24.41 -1.16 -1.63
CA PRO A 280 25.56 -1.23 -0.73
C PRO A 280 25.27 -0.69 0.68
N VAL A 281 26.06 -1.21 1.62
CA VAL A 281 25.70 -1.68 2.98
C VAL A 281 25.15 -0.65 3.98
N ASP A 282 24.95 0.62 3.63
CA ASP A 282 24.48 1.63 4.59
C ASP A 282 23.16 2.30 4.14
N THR A 283 22.02 1.65 4.41
CA THR A 283 20.68 2.28 4.52
C THR A 283 20.12 3.04 3.28
N SER A 284 20.79 2.98 2.12
CA SER A 284 20.64 3.93 1.01
C SER A 284 19.31 3.87 0.24
N LEU A 285 18.67 2.70 0.09
CA LEU A 285 17.46 2.61 -0.74
C LEU A 285 16.23 3.28 -0.11
N LEU A 286 16.11 3.20 1.21
CA LEU A 286 14.99 3.79 1.96
C LEU A 286 15.12 5.31 2.02
N GLU A 287 16.33 5.81 2.27
CA GLU A 287 16.62 7.24 2.19
C GLU A 287 16.49 7.76 0.76
N PHE A 288 16.93 7.00 -0.24
CA PHE A 288 16.70 7.32 -1.66
C PHE A 288 15.19 7.41 -1.97
N ALA A 289 14.39 6.42 -1.56
CA ALA A 289 12.93 6.41 -1.77
C ALA A 289 12.24 7.61 -1.07
N ARG A 290 12.74 8.00 0.11
CA ARG A 290 12.30 9.18 0.86
C ARG A 290 12.66 10.48 0.13
N LEU A 291 13.89 10.61 -0.36
CA LEU A 291 14.35 11.77 -1.13
C LEU A 291 13.59 11.90 -2.46
N VAL A 292 13.33 10.79 -3.15
CA VAL A 292 12.46 10.73 -4.35
C VAL A 292 11.09 11.36 -4.06
N ARG A 293 10.48 11.03 -2.91
CA ARG A 293 9.18 11.60 -2.50
C ARG A 293 9.30 13.08 -2.14
N ARG A 294 10.35 13.48 -1.41
CA ARG A 294 10.57 14.88 -1.02
C ARG A 294 10.85 15.78 -2.23
N LEU A 295 11.49 15.26 -3.27
CA LEU A 295 11.68 15.94 -4.56
C LEU A 295 10.39 15.96 -5.41
N GLY A 296 9.34 15.23 -5.02
CA GLY A 296 8.09 15.17 -5.77
C GLY A 296 8.19 14.42 -7.09
N LEU A 297 9.22 13.58 -7.28
CA LEU A 297 9.38 12.79 -8.49
C LEU A 297 8.26 11.74 -8.59
N LYS A 298 7.59 11.69 -9.74
CA LYS A 298 6.50 10.73 -9.99
C LYS A 298 7.07 9.33 -10.16
N ARG A 299 6.56 8.36 -9.38
CA ARG A 299 6.95 6.94 -9.46
C ARG A 299 6.21 6.23 -10.60
N GLU A 300 6.39 6.71 -11.83
CA GLU A 300 5.71 6.21 -13.04
C GLU A 300 6.69 5.58 -14.04
N ILE A 301 6.16 4.69 -14.88
CA ILE A 301 6.96 4.00 -15.93
C ILE A 301 7.49 5.00 -16.96
N SER A 302 6.68 5.98 -17.34
CA SER A 302 7.02 7.06 -18.27
C SER A 302 8.22 7.88 -17.82
N GLU A 303 8.31 8.19 -16.53
CA GLU A 303 9.44 8.91 -15.93
C GLU A 303 10.73 8.12 -16.02
N ILE A 304 10.69 6.81 -15.70
CA ILE A 304 11.85 5.92 -15.84
C ILE A 304 12.36 5.93 -17.29
N GLU A 305 11.46 5.81 -18.27
CA GLU A 305 11.82 5.84 -19.69
C GLU A 305 12.39 7.20 -20.12
N GLY A 306 11.87 8.29 -19.57
CA GLY A 306 12.39 9.65 -19.76
C GLY A 306 13.82 9.79 -19.26
N TYR A 307 14.06 9.46 -17.98
CA TYR A 307 15.40 9.53 -17.40
C TYR A 307 16.36 8.54 -18.05
N SER A 308 15.92 7.33 -18.38
CA SER A 308 16.73 6.32 -19.07
C SER A 308 17.23 6.81 -20.43
N ARG A 309 16.36 7.44 -21.25
CA ARG A 309 16.77 8.02 -22.54
C ARG A 309 17.81 9.13 -22.36
N ARG A 310 17.61 10.02 -21.37
CA ARG A 310 18.56 11.10 -21.06
C ARG A 310 19.90 10.54 -20.57
N ALA A 311 19.89 9.60 -19.64
CA ALA A 311 21.10 8.96 -19.11
C ALA A 311 21.88 8.21 -20.21
N ARG A 312 21.18 7.49 -21.10
CA ARG A 312 21.79 6.80 -22.24
C ARG A 312 22.48 7.78 -23.21
N ALA A 313 21.89 8.95 -23.44
CA ALA A 313 22.47 9.97 -24.31
C ALA A 313 23.80 10.53 -23.79
N LEU A 314 24.04 10.48 -22.47
CA LEU A 314 25.30 10.90 -21.84
C LEU A 314 26.46 9.93 -22.09
N LYS A 315 26.19 8.71 -22.57
CA LYS A 315 27.22 7.70 -22.90
C LYS A 315 28.25 7.47 -21.78
N GLY A 316 27.82 7.53 -20.52
CA GLY A 316 28.66 7.31 -19.34
C GLY A 316 29.48 8.52 -18.88
N VAL A 317 29.27 9.71 -19.45
CA VAL A 317 29.87 10.95 -18.93
C VAL A 317 29.24 11.30 -17.58
N LYS A 318 30.05 11.28 -16.52
CA LYS A 318 29.61 11.69 -15.17
C LYS A 318 29.17 13.16 -15.15
N GLN A 319 28.20 13.47 -14.30
CA GLN A 319 27.58 14.79 -14.19
C GLN A 319 27.79 15.38 -12.80
N ASN A 320 27.94 16.70 -12.72
CA ASN A 320 27.89 17.43 -11.46
C ASN A 320 26.43 17.72 -11.03
N VAL A 321 26.25 18.28 -9.84
CA VAL A 321 24.92 18.51 -9.25
C VAL A 321 24.07 19.49 -10.06
N GLU A 322 24.67 20.50 -10.69
CA GLU A 322 23.96 21.46 -11.55
C GLU A 322 23.45 20.81 -12.84
N GLN A 323 24.24 19.93 -13.43
CA GLN A 323 23.83 19.16 -14.61
C GLN A 323 22.76 18.13 -14.24
N PHE A 324 22.91 17.45 -13.10
CA PHE A 324 21.92 16.49 -12.60
C PHE A 324 20.57 17.16 -12.31
N SER A 325 20.56 18.36 -11.71
CA SER A 325 19.37 19.21 -11.53
C SER A 325 18.60 19.43 -12.83
N ARG A 326 19.31 19.72 -13.93
CA ARG A 326 18.69 19.94 -15.25
C ARG A 326 18.11 18.67 -15.84
N ILE A 327 18.75 17.52 -15.61
CA ILE A 327 18.28 16.22 -16.09
C ILE A 327 16.99 15.80 -15.37
N LEU A 328 16.89 16.09 -14.07
CA LEU A 328 15.69 15.83 -13.27
C LEU A 328 14.61 16.91 -13.42
N GLU A 329 14.92 18.03 -14.09
CA GLU A 329 14.04 19.20 -14.18
C GLU A 329 13.60 19.68 -12.77
N GLN A 330 14.51 19.57 -11.79
CA GLN A 330 14.28 19.94 -10.39
C GLN A 330 15.16 21.13 -10.00
N PRO A 331 14.68 22.06 -9.17
CA PRO A 331 15.50 23.15 -8.66
C PRO A 331 16.64 22.62 -7.78
N LEU A 332 17.77 23.34 -7.79
CA LEU A 332 18.88 23.09 -6.86
C LEU A 332 18.39 23.32 -5.42
N SER A 333 18.19 22.23 -4.70
CA SER A 333 17.71 22.20 -3.32
C SER A 333 18.61 21.32 -2.46
N ASN A 334 18.53 21.46 -1.14
CA ASN A 334 19.27 20.58 -0.22
C ASN A 334 18.88 19.11 -0.43
N VAL A 335 17.60 18.84 -0.68
CA VAL A 335 17.10 17.48 -0.98
C VAL A 335 17.74 16.91 -2.25
N LEU A 336 17.95 17.73 -3.28
CA LEU A 336 18.61 17.31 -4.50
C LEU A 336 20.11 17.04 -4.27
N ARG A 337 20.77 17.82 -3.41
CA ARG A 337 22.16 17.58 -3.02
C ARG A 337 22.30 16.30 -2.20
N ASP A 338 21.41 16.08 -1.25
CA ASP A 338 21.34 14.84 -0.47
C ASP A 338 21.15 13.62 -1.41
N MET A 339 20.31 13.77 -2.44
CA MET A 339 20.11 12.75 -3.46
C MET A 339 21.37 12.49 -4.29
N PHE A 340 22.05 13.54 -4.72
CA PHE A 340 23.29 13.45 -5.49
C PHE A 340 24.39 12.74 -4.70
N ALA A 341 24.54 13.07 -3.42
CA ALA A 341 25.54 12.49 -2.52
C ALA A 341 25.40 10.96 -2.36
N LEU A 342 24.21 10.40 -2.55
CA LEU A 342 24.01 8.94 -2.52
C LEU A 342 24.72 8.21 -3.67
N PHE A 343 25.07 8.90 -4.75
CA PHE A 343 25.72 8.32 -5.95
C PHE A 343 27.11 8.90 -6.20
N ASP A 344 27.61 9.75 -5.30
CA ASP A 344 28.97 10.29 -5.34
C ASP A 344 29.82 9.60 -4.27
N GLU A 345 29.97 8.27 -4.37
CA GLU A 345 30.63 7.44 -3.34
C GLU A 345 32.08 7.87 -3.02
N LYS A 346 32.72 8.61 -3.93
CA LYS A 346 34.11 9.07 -3.80
C LYS A 346 34.25 10.54 -3.43
N ASP A 347 33.13 11.24 -3.18
CA ASP A 347 33.09 12.69 -2.94
C ASP A 347 33.85 13.49 -4.02
N GLU A 348 33.77 13.04 -5.28
CA GLU A 348 34.46 13.66 -6.44
C GLU A 348 33.63 14.82 -7.04
N GLY A 349 32.40 15.03 -6.56
CA GLY A 349 31.44 15.97 -7.12
C GLY A 349 30.83 15.52 -8.45
N LEU A 350 30.92 14.22 -8.76
CA LEU A 350 30.57 13.66 -10.07
C LEU A 350 29.88 12.30 -9.93
N MET A 351 28.66 12.20 -10.45
CA MET A 351 27.87 10.95 -10.44
C MET A 351 27.58 10.41 -11.83
N ASP A 352 27.41 9.09 -11.96
CA ASP A 352 26.83 8.50 -13.17
C ASP A 352 25.29 8.46 -13.06
N VAL A 353 24.61 9.20 -13.94
CA VAL A 353 23.15 9.30 -13.93
C VAL A 353 22.47 7.95 -14.20
N ARG A 354 23.15 7.01 -14.88
CA ARG A 354 22.61 5.65 -15.10
C ARG A 354 22.38 4.93 -13.77
N GLU A 355 23.23 5.17 -12.78
CA GLU A 355 23.09 4.55 -11.46
C GLU A 355 21.84 5.04 -10.73
N PHE A 356 21.58 6.35 -10.79
CA PHE A 356 20.33 6.95 -10.32
C PHE A 356 19.10 6.32 -10.99
N VAL A 357 19.13 6.13 -12.32
CA VAL A 357 17.98 5.58 -13.05
C VAL A 357 17.71 4.12 -12.67
N ILE A 358 18.77 3.34 -12.42
CA ILE A 358 18.64 1.96 -11.92
C ILE A 358 17.99 1.96 -10.54
N ALA A 359 18.52 2.74 -9.58
CA ALA A 359 17.95 2.86 -8.24
C ALA A 359 16.50 3.37 -8.27
N PHE A 360 16.20 4.35 -9.12
CA PHE A 360 14.85 4.88 -9.35
C PHE A 360 13.90 3.81 -9.88
N SER A 361 14.35 2.95 -10.80
CA SER A 361 13.58 1.81 -11.30
C SER A 361 13.27 0.80 -10.18
N VAL A 362 14.23 0.53 -9.27
CA VAL A 362 13.99 -0.36 -8.11
C VAL A 362 12.88 0.22 -7.21
N VAL A 363 12.96 1.50 -6.86
CA VAL A 363 11.92 2.16 -6.02
C VAL A 363 10.55 2.17 -6.69
N CYS A 364 10.50 2.35 -8.00
CA CYS A 364 9.24 2.38 -8.73
C CYS A 364 8.66 0.97 -8.98
N ARG A 365 9.50 -0.07 -9.02
CA ARG A 365 9.11 -1.44 -9.39
C ARG A 365 9.83 -2.50 -8.52
N PRO A 366 9.62 -2.50 -7.19
CA PRO A 366 10.34 -3.38 -6.25
C PRO A 366 10.34 -4.87 -6.63
N THR A 367 9.21 -5.36 -7.13
CA THR A 367 9.01 -6.79 -7.42
C THR A 367 9.33 -7.17 -8.87
N LYS A 368 9.87 -6.25 -9.68
CA LYS A 368 10.19 -6.47 -11.11
C LYS A 368 11.69 -6.35 -11.37
N THR A 369 12.49 -7.05 -10.57
CA THR A 369 13.96 -7.10 -10.66
C THR A 369 14.47 -7.31 -12.07
N LEU A 370 13.89 -8.26 -12.81
CA LEU A 370 14.31 -8.55 -14.18
C LEU A 370 14.11 -7.37 -15.14
N GLU A 371 13.03 -6.60 -14.97
CA GLU A 371 12.77 -5.40 -15.77
C GLU A 371 13.77 -4.29 -15.46
N THR A 372 14.16 -4.13 -14.19
CA THR A 372 15.23 -3.19 -13.79
C THR A 372 16.57 -3.61 -14.39
N ILE A 373 16.91 -4.89 -14.37
CA ILE A 373 18.16 -5.39 -14.98
C ILE A 373 18.13 -5.16 -16.50
N LYS A 374 17.01 -5.46 -17.17
CA LYS A 374 16.85 -5.22 -18.60
C LYS A 374 16.99 -3.73 -18.96
N LEU A 375 16.42 -2.86 -18.14
CA LEU A 375 16.57 -1.40 -18.28
C LEU A 375 18.05 -1.01 -18.17
N ALA A 376 18.75 -1.54 -17.16
CA ALA A 376 20.17 -1.28 -16.95
C ALA A 376 21.00 -1.72 -18.16
N PHE A 377 20.81 -2.96 -18.66
CA PHE A 377 21.47 -3.43 -19.89
C PHE A 377 21.23 -2.48 -21.07
N THR A 378 19.99 -2.03 -21.27
CA THR A 378 19.65 -1.12 -22.37
C THR A 378 20.39 0.23 -22.28
N MET A 379 20.68 0.72 -21.08
CA MET A 379 21.42 1.97 -20.86
C MET A 379 22.93 1.82 -21.07
N TYR A 380 23.50 0.64 -20.78
CA TYR A 380 24.95 0.38 -20.90
C TYR A 380 25.33 -0.21 -22.27
N GLU A 381 24.40 -0.84 -22.99
CA GLU A 381 24.65 -1.36 -24.34
C GLU A 381 25.03 -0.24 -25.32
N LYS A 382 26.29 -0.28 -25.79
CA LYS A 382 26.83 0.62 -26.83
C LYS A 382 26.15 0.36 -28.17
N THR A 383 25.76 1.42 -28.87
CA THR A 383 24.99 1.37 -30.14
C THR A 383 25.68 0.62 -31.29
N GLN A 384 27.00 0.46 -31.25
CA GLN A 384 27.76 -0.16 -32.34
C GLN A 384 28.04 -1.66 -32.17
N ASP A 385 27.99 -2.21 -30.95
CA ASP A 385 28.39 -3.61 -30.69
C ASP A 385 27.49 -4.35 -29.69
N GLY A 386 26.46 -3.66 -29.16
CA GLY A 386 25.28 -4.25 -28.52
C GLY A 386 25.50 -5.04 -27.23
N GLY A 387 26.67 -4.96 -26.58
CA GLY A 387 26.99 -5.74 -25.39
C GLY A 387 27.58 -4.94 -24.25
N VAL A 388 27.33 -5.44 -23.04
CA VAL A 388 27.80 -4.96 -21.74
C VAL A 388 29.08 -5.70 -21.38
N THR A 389 30.10 -4.94 -20.97
CA THR A 389 31.39 -5.47 -20.50
C THR A 389 31.32 -5.98 -19.07
N GLU A 390 32.37 -6.64 -18.58
CA GLU A 390 32.41 -7.17 -17.21
C GLU A 390 32.28 -6.07 -16.16
N ASP A 391 33.05 -4.99 -16.29
CA ASP A 391 33.00 -3.83 -15.38
C ASP A 391 31.63 -3.12 -15.40
N GLU A 392 31.00 -3.02 -16.58
CA GLU A 392 29.66 -2.46 -16.72
C GLU A 392 28.61 -3.39 -16.09
N LEU A 393 28.77 -4.72 -16.22
CA LEU A 393 27.89 -5.67 -15.55
C LEU A 393 28.08 -5.59 -14.03
N GLU A 394 29.31 -5.45 -13.55
CA GLU A 394 29.59 -5.26 -12.13
C GLU A 394 28.92 -3.99 -11.61
N CYS A 395 29.03 -2.86 -12.31
CA CYS A 395 28.33 -1.61 -11.96
C CYS A 395 26.79 -1.78 -11.96
N ILE A 396 26.23 -2.50 -12.94
CA ILE A 396 24.79 -2.80 -12.99
C ILE A 396 24.38 -3.66 -11.80
N LEU A 397 25.12 -4.71 -11.48
CA LEU A 397 24.80 -5.61 -10.36
C LEU A 397 25.08 -4.93 -9.02
N HIS A 398 26.05 -4.04 -8.92
CA HIS A 398 26.29 -3.22 -7.73
C HIS A 398 25.16 -2.21 -7.54
N THR A 399 24.71 -1.53 -8.59
CA THR A 399 23.67 -0.51 -8.41
C THR A 399 22.28 -1.11 -8.32
N ALA A 400 22.00 -2.16 -9.10
CA ALA A 400 20.74 -2.86 -8.99
C ALA A 400 20.77 -3.69 -7.71
N LEU A 401 21.70 -4.63 -7.58
CA LEU A 401 21.65 -5.68 -6.55
C LEU A 401 22.40 -5.35 -5.25
N GLY A 402 23.23 -4.29 -5.26
CA GLY A 402 24.19 -3.85 -4.21
C GLY A 402 24.90 -4.91 -3.44
N VAL A 403 25.28 -5.93 -4.21
CA VAL A 403 26.25 -6.90 -3.75
C VAL A 403 27.63 -6.28 -3.96
N THR A 404 28.22 -5.79 -2.87
CA THR A 404 29.56 -5.18 -2.84
C THR A 404 30.71 -6.18 -3.10
N ALA A 405 30.42 -7.48 -3.18
CA ALA A 405 31.43 -8.53 -3.29
C ALA A 405 30.98 -9.73 -4.14
N LEU A 406 30.37 -9.48 -5.30
CA LEU A 406 30.20 -10.57 -6.28
C LEU A 406 31.51 -10.78 -7.03
N ARG A 407 31.97 -12.03 -7.14
CA ARG A 407 32.96 -12.42 -8.15
C ARG A 407 32.28 -12.40 -9.51
N VAL A 408 32.02 -11.20 -10.04
CA VAL A 408 31.33 -10.97 -11.33
C VAL A 408 32.01 -11.72 -12.45
N SER A 409 33.31 -11.93 -12.39
CA SER A 409 34.10 -12.72 -13.35
C SER A 409 33.60 -14.15 -13.56
N ARG A 410 33.11 -14.82 -12.51
CA ARG A 410 32.54 -16.18 -12.65
C ARG A 410 31.17 -16.15 -13.32
N LEU A 411 30.33 -15.17 -12.97
CA LEU A 411 29.01 -14.99 -13.56
C LEU A 411 29.11 -14.55 -15.03
N PHE A 412 29.96 -13.55 -15.29
CA PHE A 412 30.27 -13.03 -16.61
C PHE A 412 30.84 -14.13 -17.50
N GLY A 413 31.85 -14.87 -17.04
CA GLY A 413 32.40 -16.02 -17.79
C GLY A 413 31.39 -17.16 -17.99
N ALA A 414 30.44 -17.34 -17.08
CA ALA A 414 29.36 -18.32 -17.26
C ALA A 414 28.32 -17.85 -18.30
N ILE A 415 28.15 -16.54 -18.50
CA ILE A 415 27.19 -15.99 -19.46
C ILE A 415 27.84 -15.77 -20.84
N ASP A 416 29.08 -15.30 -20.88
CA ASP A 416 29.91 -15.16 -22.06
C ASP A 416 30.58 -16.50 -22.44
N VAL A 417 29.76 -17.52 -22.70
CA VAL A 417 30.22 -18.87 -23.08
C VAL A 417 31.10 -18.83 -24.34
N ALA A 418 30.90 -17.83 -25.19
CA ALA A 418 31.66 -17.62 -26.42
C ALA A 418 32.97 -16.82 -26.22
N LYS A 419 33.30 -16.40 -24.99
CA LYS A 419 34.48 -15.58 -24.63
C LYS A 419 34.66 -14.33 -25.51
N ARG A 420 33.56 -13.64 -25.82
CA ARG A 420 33.55 -12.41 -26.64
C ARG A 420 33.92 -11.16 -25.84
N GLY A 421 34.07 -11.27 -24.53
CA GLY A 421 34.30 -10.15 -23.62
C GLY A 421 33.09 -9.23 -23.46
N LYS A 422 31.91 -9.65 -23.94
CA LYS A 422 30.67 -8.86 -23.92
C LYS A 422 29.43 -9.74 -23.77
N VAL A 423 28.46 -9.27 -23.01
CA VAL A 423 27.17 -9.94 -22.80
C VAL A 423 26.03 -9.07 -23.33
N THR A 424 25.13 -9.67 -24.11
CA THR A 424 23.91 -9.00 -24.60
C THR A 424 22.69 -9.63 -23.97
N PHE A 425 21.72 -8.82 -23.50
CA PHE A 425 20.53 -9.37 -22.82
C PHE A 425 19.67 -10.22 -23.76
N GLY A 426 19.56 -9.81 -25.03
CA GLY A 426 18.73 -10.49 -26.03
C GLY A 426 19.23 -11.88 -26.47
N LYS A 427 20.53 -12.04 -26.75
CA LYS A 427 21.08 -13.33 -27.23
C LYS A 427 21.28 -14.36 -26.12
N ASN A 428 21.53 -13.91 -24.88
CA ASN A 428 21.81 -14.79 -23.74
C ASN A 428 20.66 -14.88 -22.74
N ARG A 429 19.45 -14.45 -23.15
CA ARG A 429 18.29 -14.25 -22.28
C ARG A 429 18.02 -15.40 -21.31
N GLY A 430 17.96 -16.64 -21.80
CA GLY A 430 17.70 -17.81 -20.95
C GLY A 430 18.82 -18.12 -19.93
N SER A 431 20.09 -17.85 -20.29
CA SER A 431 21.23 -18.08 -19.38
C SER A 431 21.40 -16.94 -18.37
N VAL A 432 21.16 -15.71 -18.82
CA VAL A 432 21.17 -14.49 -17.98
C VAL A 432 20.02 -14.54 -16.99
N GLU A 433 18.79 -14.81 -17.44
CA GLU A 433 17.62 -14.96 -16.57
C GLU A 433 17.86 -16.09 -15.55
N ALA A 434 18.20 -17.31 -15.98
CA ALA A 434 18.38 -18.45 -15.07
C ALA A 434 19.48 -18.24 -14.02
N LYS A 435 20.58 -17.57 -14.36
CA LYS A 435 21.71 -17.33 -13.44
C LYS A 435 21.50 -16.10 -12.55
N LEU A 436 20.77 -15.09 -13.03
CA LEU A 436 20.33 -13.98 -12.18
C LEU A 436 19.27 -14.45 -11.19
N TYR A 437 18.36 -15.35 -11.59
CA TYR A 437 17.41 -16.01 -10.68
C TYR A 437 18.07 -16.92 -9.64
N SER A 438 19.35 -17.31 -9.81
CA SER A 438 20.09 -18.06 -8.79
C SER A 438 20.86 -17.18 -7.82
N LEU A 439 21.00 -15.89 -8.13
CA LEU A 439 21.67 -14.87 -7.31
C LEU A 439 20.69 -14.02 -6.49
N VAL A 440 19.41 -14.07 -6.88
CA VAL A 440 18.22 -13.47 -6.26
C VAL A 440 17.44 -14.60 -5.61
#